data_AF-A0ABD3LJ66-F1
#
_entry.id   AF-A0ABD3LJ66-F1
#
_cell.length_a   1.000
_cell.length_b   1.000
_cell.length_c   1.000
_cell.angle_alpha   90.00
_cell.angle_beta   90.00
_cell.angle_gamma   90.00
#
_symmetry.space_group_name_H-M   'P 1'
#
loop_
_entity.id
_entity.type
_entity.pdbx_description
1 polymer ?
#
loop_
_entity_poly.entity_id
_entity_poly.type
_entity_poly.pdbx_seq_one_letter_code
_entity_poly.pdbx_strand_id
1 'polypeptide(L)'
;MFMYELSLETCQDLLETLEITPPTPFAEQDFLNMYFKDVYKPIPNMYNLVLVMLWRHPKNIELDTIKIVHYRAAGSKPWRYTGKEQNMERDDIQMLVKRW
;
A
#
# COMPACT_ATOMS: atom_id res chain seq x y z
N MET A 1 3.80 2.46 0.00
CA MET A 1 4.46 3.77 0.26
C MET A 1 5.71 3.48 1.06
N PHE A 2 6.84 4.07 0.67
CA PHE A 2 8.10 4.00 1.42
C PHE A 2 8.90 5.29 1.17
N MET A 3 9.86 5.58 2.03
CA MET A 3 10.81 6.67 1.82
C MET A 3 12.16 6.06 1.44
N TYR A 4 12.85 6.72 0.52
CA TYR A 4 14.17 6.30 0.07
C TYR A 4 15.02 7.52 -0.29
N GLU A 5 16.33 7.32 -0.29
CA GLU A 5 17.31 8.29 -0.77
C GLU A 5 17.74 7.89 -2.18
N LEU A 6 17.85 8.86 -3.09
CA LEU A 6 18.31 8.61 -4.44
C LEU A 6 19.80 8.27 -4.42
N SER A 7 20.15 7.09 -4.93
CA SER A 7 21.53 6.63 -5.03
C SER A 7 21.71 5.84 -6.33
N LEU A 8 22.71 6.22 -7.14
CA LEU A 8 23.04 5.50 -8.35
C LEU A 8 23.48 4.07 -8.04
N GLU A 9 24.28 3.90 -6.98
CA GLU A 9 24.75 2.61 -6.50
C GLU A 9 23.57 1.70 -6.12
N THR A 10 22.63 2.22 -5.32
CA THR A 10 21.42 1.45 -4.94
C THR A 10 20.57 1.11 -6.16
N CYS A 11 20.42 2.02 -7.13
CA CYS A 11 19.67 1.74 -8.35
C CYS A 11 20.30 0.62 -9.19
N GLN A 12 21.63 0.62 -9.34
CA GLN A 12 22.35 -0.42 -10.08
C GLN A 12 22.21 -1.78 -9.38
N ASP A 13 22.46 -1.83 -8.08
CA ASP A 13 22.36 -3.05 -7.28
C ASP A 13 20.92 -3.61 -7.24
N LEU A 14 19.90 -2.74 -7.18
CA LEU A 14 18.49 -3.14 -7.30
C LEU A 14 18.20 -3.84 -8.65
N LEU A 15 18.73 -3.33 -9.76
CA LEU A 15 18.50 -3.91 -11.08
C LEU A 15 19.21 -5.26 -11.25
N GLU A 16 20.45 -5.35 -10.80
CA GLU A 16 21.22 -6.60 -10.82
C GLU A 16 20.56 -7.67 -9.92
N THR A 17 20.10 -7.28 -8.74
CA THR A 17 19.39 -8.19 -7.83
C THR A 17 18.03 -8.61 -8.40
N LEU A 18 17.31 -7.71 -9.08
CA LEU A 18 16.03 -8.01 -9.71
C LEU A 18 16.17 -9.06 -10.82
N GLU A 19 17.23 -9.01 -11.61
CA GLU A 19 17.48 -9.93 -12.73
C GLU A 19 17.60 -11.40 -12.27
N ILE A 20 18.21 -11.62 -11.10
CA ILE A 20 18.41 -12.96 -10.53
C ILE A 20 17.29 -13.39 -9.56
N THR A 21 16.36 -12.49 -9.21
CA THR A 21 15.31 -12.78 -8.23
C THR A 21 14.10 -13.44 -8.90
N PRO A 22 13.67 -14.64 -8.45
CA PRO A 22 12.46 -15.26 -8.95
C PRO A 22 11.22 -14.41 -8.68
N PRO A 23 10.28 -14.29 -9.63
CA PRO A 23 9.06 -13.50 -9.43
C PRO A 23 8.16 -14.12 -8.36
N THR A 24 7.51 -13.27 -7.57
CA THR A 24 6.49 -13.68 -6.60
C THR A 24 5.11 -13.12 -6.98
N PRO A 25 4.01 -13.65 -6.40
CA PRO A 25 2.67 -13.09 -6.60
C PRO A 25 2.51 -11.63 -6.15
N PHE A 26 3.42 -11.11 -5.32
CA PHE A 26 3.44 -9.72 -4.89
C PHE A 26 4.67 -8.95 -5.39
N ALA A 27 5.14 -9.28 -6.60
CA ALA A 27 6.03 -8.49 -7.47
C ALA A 27 7.00 -7.55 -6.71
N GLU A 28 6.91 -6.24 -6.93
CA GLU A 28 7.85 -5.28 -6.35
C GLU A 28 7.76 -5.22 -4.81
N GLN A 29 6.59 -5.52 -4.23
CA GLN A 29 6.41 -5.44 -2.78
C GLN A 29 7.26 -6.49 -2.06
N ASP A 30 7.21 -7.74 -2.50
CA ASP A 30 8.02 -8.82 -1.91
C ASP A 30 9.50 -8.62 -2.22
N PHE A 31 9.82 -8.23 -3.46
CA PHE A 31 11.20 -7.96 -3.87
C PHE A 31 11.85 -6.90 -2.96
N LEU A 32 11.21 -5.74 -2.81
CA LEU A 32 11.74 -4.65 -2.00
C LEU A 32 11.77 -5.00 -0.50
N ASN A 33 10.81 -5.78 -0.01
CA ASN A 33 10.83 -6.28 1.36
C ASN A 33 12.05 -7.17 1.62
N MET A 34 12.39 -8.06 0.67
CA MET A 34 13.55 -8.94 0.81
C MET A 34 14.88 -8.20 0.62
N TYR A 35 14.93 -7.29 -0.35
CA TYR A 35 16.11 -6.46 -0.63
C TYR A 35 16.47 -5.55 0.56
N PHE A 36 15.48 -4.84 1.13
CA PHE A 36 15.70 -3.92 2.25
C PHE A 36 15.47 -4.53 3.65
N LYS A 37 15.40 -5.86 3.77
CA LYS A 37 15.00 -6.54 5.02
C LYS A 37 15.83 -6.11 6.24
N ASP A 38 17.12 -5.83 6.05
CA ASP A 38 18.07 -5.55 7.13
C ASP A 38 18.05 -4.08 7.57
N VAL A 39 17.45 -3.19 6.78
CA VAL A 39 17.34 -1.74 7.05
C VAL A 39 15.90 -1.25 7.18
N TYR A 40 14.93 -2.15 7.03
CA TYR A 40 13.50 -1.83 7.04
C TYR A 40 13.07 -1.18 8.35
N LYS A 41 12.31 -0.08 8.22
CA LYS A 41 11.64 0.60 9.33
C LYS A 41 10.17 0.81 8.97
N PRO A 42 9.21 0.31 9.78
CA PRO A 42 7.79 0.46 9.48
C PRO A 42 7.37 1.92 9.55
N ILE A 43 6.59 2.36 8.56
CA ILE A 43 5.89 3.64 8.62
C ILE A 43 4.54 3.45 9.33
N PRO A 44 4.07 4.44 10.12
CA PRO A 44 2.74 4.37 10.72
C PRO A 44 1.63 4.24 9.66
N ASN A 45 0.59 3.45 9.97
CA ASN A 45 -0.53 3.20 9.05
C ASN A 45 -1.22 4.48 8.55
N MET A 46 -1.18 5.57 9.33
CA MET A 46 -1.73 6.87 8.92
C MET A 46 -1.13 7.41 7.62
N TYR A 47 0.09 7.00 7.26
CA TYR A 47 0.78 7.42 6.02
C TYR A 47 0.64 6.40 4.88
N ASN A 48 -0.06 5.29 5.06
CA ASN A 48 -0.27 4.26 4.03
C ASN A 48 -1.46 3.36 4.39
N LEU A 49 -2.63 3.94 4.63
CA LEU A 49 -3.81 3.16 5.03
C LEU A 49 -4.27 2.29 3.85
N VAL A 50 -3.98 1.00 3.90
CA VAL A 50 -4.57 0.04 2.97
C VAL A 50 -6.02 -0.19 3.38
N LEU A 51 -6.98 0.10 2.48
CA LEU A 51 -8.41 0.08 2.80
C LEU A 51 -8.90 -1.21 3.48
N VAL A 52 -8.31 -2.36 3.15
CA VAL A 52 -8.65 -3.66 3.74
C VAL A 52 -8.57 -3.67 5.27
N MET A 53 -7.78 -2.77 5.86
CA MET A 53 -7.66 -2.63 7.31
C MET A 53 -8.96 -2.16 7.97
N LEU A 54 -9.83 -1.42 7.26
CA LEU A 54 -11.10 -0.90 7.79
C LEU A 54 -12.06 -2.01 8.22
N TRP A 55 -12.01 -3.18 7.57
CA TRP A 55 -12.88 -4.30 7.91
C TRP A 55 -12.14 -5.54 8.43
N ARG A 56 -10.82 -5.66 8.22
CA ARG A 56 -10.01 -6.72 8.85
C ARG A 56 -9.54 -6.37 10.25
N HIS A 57 -9.23 -5.09 10.52
CA HIS A 57 -8.72 -4.62 11.80
C HIS A 57 -9.33 -3.27 12.20
N PRO A 58 -10.67 -3.14 12.24
CA PRO A 58 -11.36 -1.86 12.48
C PRO A 58 -10.93 -1.17 13.77
N LYS A 59 -10.62 -1.94 14.83
CA LYS A 59 -10.18 -1.42 16.13
C LYS A 59 -8.81 -0.72 16.10
N ASN A 60 -8.04 -0.92 15.03
CA ASN A 60 -6.68 -0.35 14.88
C ASN A 60 -6.67 0.90 14.00
N ILE A 61 -7.85 1.38 13.57
CA ILE A 61 -7.97 2.53 12.66
C ILE A 61 -8.71 3.67 13.33
N GLU A 62 -7.99 4.79 13.49
CA GLU A 62 -8.56 6.07 13.85
C GLU A 62 -8.61 6.94 12.57
N LEU A 63 -9.77 6.94 11.89
CA LEU A 63 -9.93 7.52 10.55
C LEU A 63 -9.51 9.00 10.47
N ASP A 64 -9.74 9.77 11.53
CA ASP A 64 -9.42 11.21 11.56
C ASP A 64 -7.90 11.48 11.61
N THR A 65 -7.09 10.48 11.95
CA THR A 65 -5.61 10.62 11.96
C THR A 65 -4.98 10.30 10.59
N ILE A 66 -5.76 9.74 9.66
CA ILE A 66 -5.24 9.22 8.39
C ILE A 66 -4.86 10.37 7.45
N LYS A 67 -3.64 10.31 6.94
CA LYS A 67 -3.08 11.30 6.00
C LYS A 67 -3.06 10.80 4.56
N ILE A 68 -2.86 9.50 4.35
CA ILE A 68 -2.76 8.91 3.01
C ILE A 68 -3.56 7.59 2.96
N VAL A 69 -4.43 7.48 1.97
CA VAL A 69 -5.24 6.28 1.70
C VAL A 69 -4.69 5.55 0.48
N HIS A 70 -4.44 4.25 0.65
CA HIS A 70 -4.00 3.34 -0.41
C HIS A 70 -5.18 2.50 -0.91
N TYR A 71 -5.78 2.94 -2.02
CA TYR A 71 -6.88 2.28 -2.74
C TYR A 71 -6.40 1.03 -3.50
N ARG A 72 -5.97 -0.02 -2.79
CA ARG A 72 -5.49 -1.28 -3.40
C ARG A 72 -6.61 -2.30 -3.66
N ALA A 73 -7.66 -2.30 -2.83
CA ALA A 73 -8.72 -3.30 -2.90
C ALA A 73 -9.47 -3.24 -4.25
N ALA A 74 -9.98 -4.38 -4.72
CA ALA A 74 -10.81 -4.43 -5.92
C ALA A 74 -12.01 -3.48 -5.78
N GLY A 75 -12.33 -2.74 -6.84
CA GLY A 75 -13.40 -1.74 -6.85
C GLY A 75 -13.09 -0.42 -6.13
N SER A 76 -12.00 -0.35 -5.36
CA SER A 76 -11.73 0.82 -4.51
C SER A 76 -11.12 2.03 -5.23
N LYS A 77 -10.68 1.88 -6.48
CA LYS A 77 -10.07 2.98 -7.24
C LYS A 77 -11.09 4.10 -7.43
N PRO A 78 -10.88 5.32 -6.89
CA PRO A 78 -11.91 6.36 -6.87
C PRO A 78 -12.45 6.72 -8.26
N TRP A 79 -11.59 6.82 -9.26
CA TRP A 79 -11.94 7.11 -10.66
C TRP A 79 -12.67 5.97 -11.41
N ARG A 80 -12.84 4.80 -10.78
CA ARG A 80 -13.60 3.65 -11.32
C ARG A 80 -14.54 3.05 -10.27
N TYR A 81 -14.87 3.82 -9.24
CA TYR A 81 -15.64 3.31 -8.11
C TYR A 81 -17.09 3.08 -8.52
N THR A 82 -17.55 1.83 -8.38
CA THR A 82 -18.95 1.44 -8.69
C THR A 82 -19.77 1.09 -7.46
N GLY A 83 -19.11 0.85 -6.32
CA GLY A 83 -19.75 0.37 -5.09
C GLY A 83 -20.19 -1.09 -5.12
N LYS A 84 -19.89 -1.86 -6.18
CA LYS A 84 -20.40 -3.24 -6.36
C LYS A 84 -19.47 -4.31 -5.83
N GLU A 85 -18.17 -4.03 -5.74
CA GLU A 85 -17.18 -4.97 -5.26
C GLU A 85 -17.26 -5.17 -3.73
N GLN A 86 -16.67 -6.25 -3.24
CA GLN A 86 -16.78 -6.65 -1.85
C GLN A 86 -16.35 -5.55 -0.87
N ASN A 87 -17.21 -5.24 0.10
CA ASN A 87 -17.05 -4.20 1.12
C ASN A 87 -17.10 -2.77 0.58
N MET A 88 -17.26 -2.55 -0.73
CA MET A 88 -17.30 -1.19 -1.28
C MET A 88 -18.56 -0.46 -0.87
N GLU A 89 -19.63 -1.15 -0.50
CA GLU A 89 -20.88 -0.56 0.00
C GLU A 89 -20.73 0.20 1.33
N ARG A 90 -19.63 0.01 2.07
CA ARG A 90 -19.44 0.61 3.38
C ARG A 90 -19.36 2.14 3.36
N ASP A 91 -19.98 2.76 4.35
CA ASP A 91 -20.04 4.23 4.49
C ASP A 91 -18.64 4.86 4.63
N ASP A 92 -17.74 4.23 5.39
CA ASP A 92 -16.38 4.71 5.57
C ASP A 92 -15.58 4.72 4.26
N ILE A 93 -15.73 3.70 3.41
CA ILE A 93 -15.11 3.65 2.09
C ILE A 93 -15.74 4.69 1.15
N GLN A 94 -17.08 4.78 1.10
CA GLN A 94 -17.77 5.77 0.27
C GLN A 94 -17.33 7.20 0.64
N MET A 95 -17.19 7.48 1.95
CA MET A 95 -16.69 8.75 2.44
C MET A 95 -15.26 9.02 1.95
N LEU A 96 -14.35 8.05 2.08
CA LEU A 96 -12.95 8.21 1.66
C LEU A 96 -12.85 8.42 0.13
N VAL A 97 -13.58 7.63 -0.65
CA VAL A 97 -13.63 7.77 -2.12
C VAL A 97 -14.16 9.14 -2.53
N LYS A 98 -15.18 9.68 -1.86
CA LYS A 98 -15.70 11.03 -2.13
C LYS A 98 -14.73 12.16 -1.77
N ARG A 99 -13.74 11.89 -0.91
CA ARG A 99 -12.69 12.83 -0.48
C ARG A 99 -11.39 12.71 -1.28
N TRP A 100 -11.31 11.77 -2.24
CA TRP A 100 -10.16 11.62 -3.14
C TRP A 100 -10.05 12.81 -4.10
#